data_AF-A0A1B1Y669-F1
#
_entry.id   AF-A0A1B1Y669-F1
#
_cell.length_a   1.000
_cell.length_b   1.000
_cell.length_c   1.000
_cell.angle_alpha   90.00
_cell.angle_beta   90.00
_cell.angle_gamma   90.00
#
_symmetry.space_group_name_H-M   'P 1'
#
loop_
_entity.id
_entity.type
_entity.pdbx_description
1 polymer ?
#
loop_
_entity_poly.entity_id
_entity_poly.type
_entity_poly.pdbx_seq_one_letter_code
_entity_poly.pdbx_strand_id
1 'polypeptide(L)'
;MNTNYPFWFQVLKSFYENDDYYNGLTIPYLVGASTIISLDKPLITINDLITEAQNMNLPHMVELLFCEAEEEFVLRIYDKENLVGLDEFHKQYDNLIITEESLAYLSLEEVINDMYMLYQEHIQKGNYHKNNGKWSNYSKYDINRIIPFNS
;
A
#
# COMPACT_ATOMS: atom_id res chain seq x y z
N MET A 1 2.48 -4.94 -20.72
CA MET A 1 3.24 -3.67 -20.85
C MET A 1 4.50 -3.82 -20.01
N ASN A 2 5.69 -3.48 -20.51
CA ASN A 2 6.91 -3.49 -19.68
C ASN A 2 6.87 -2.31 -18.69
N THR A 3 6.19 -2.49 -17.57
CA THR A 3 6.18 -1.51 -16.48
C THR A 3 7.37 -1.78 -15.57
N ASN A 4 8.36 -0.87 -15.59
CA ASN A 4 9.56 -0.89 -14.72
C ASN A 4 9.24 -0.58 -13.23
N TYR A 5 7.99 -0.75 -12.79
CA TYR A 5 7.56 -0.39 -11.45
C TYR A 5 7.48 -1.63 -10.55
N PRO A 6 7.66 -1.47 -9.22
CA PRO A 6 7.44 -2.56 -8.28
C PRO A 6 6.04 -3.19 -8.44
N PHE A 7 5.92 -4.50 -8.26
CA PHE A 7 4.65 -5.20 -8.49
C PHE A 7 3.52 -4.65 -7.59
N TRP A 8 3.82 -4.26 -6.35
CA TRP A 8 2.84 -3.73 -5.41
C TRP A 8 2.22 -2.44 -5.95
N PHE A 9 3.03 -1.62 -6.63
CA PHE A 9 2.56 -0.38 -7.25
C PHE A 9 1.67 -0.69 -8.45
N GLN A 10 1.97 -1.75 -9.20
CA GLN A 10 1.13 -2.20 -10.31
C GLN A 10 -0.24 -2.67 -9.82
N VAL A 11 -0.29 -3.42 -8.72
CA VAL A 11 -1.53 -3.82 -8.04
C VAL A 11 -2.31 -2.59 -7.60
N LEU A 12 -1.65 -1.68 -6.87
CA LEU A 12 -2.29 -0.47 -6.37
C LEU A 12 -2.86 0.39 -7.50
N LYS A 13 -2.07 0.59 -8.56
CA LYS A 13 -2.47 1.35 -9.73
C LYS A 13 -3.68 0.77 -10.42
N SER A 14 -3.75 -0.55 -10.57
CA SER A 14 -4.91 -1.16 -11.22
C SER A 14 -6.18 -1.04 -10.40
N PHE A 15 -6.09 -1.10 -9.07
CA PHE A 15 -7.26 -0.88 -8.21
C PHE A 15 -7.76 0.56 -8.31
N TYR A 16 -6.83 1.51 -8.45
CA TYR A 16 -7.14 2.91 -8.71
C TYR A 16 -7.78 3.12 -10.10
N GLU A 17 -7.21 2.54 -11.16
CA GLU A 17 -7.69 2.74 -12.55
C GLU A 17 -9.03 2.04 -12.86
N ASN A 18 -9.40 0.99 -12.12
CA ASN A 18 -10.65 0.28 -12.32
C ASN A 18 -11.81 0.82 -11.46
N ASP A 19 -11.62 1.96 -10.76
CA ASP A 19 -12.57 2.55 -9.79
C ASP A 19 -13.03 1.59 -8.67
N ASP A 20 -12.38 0.44 -8.54
CA ASP A 20 -12.86 -0.59 -7.62
C ASP A 20 -12.59 -0.21 -6.15
N TYR A 21 -11.57 0.63 -5.88
CA TYR A 21 -11.12 0.95 -4.51
C TYR A 21 -10.45 2.33 -4.46
N TYR A 22 -11.25 3.40 -4.46
CA TYR A 22 -10.78 4.77 -4.25
C TYR A 22 -10.05 4.98 -2.91
N ASN A 23 -10.32 4.13 -1.93
CA ASN A 23 -9.77 4.26 -0.58
C ASN A 23 -8.33 3.74 -0.46
N GLY A 24 -7.80 3.02 -1.45
CA GLY A 24 -6.48 2.40 -1.37
C GLY A 24 -6.50 0.94 -0.90
N LEU A 25 -5.31 0.41 -0.65
CA LEU A 25 -5.08 -0.98 -0.22
C LEU A 25 -4.26 -1.02 1.07
N THR A 26 -4.61 -1.95 1.96
CA THR A 26 -3.89 -2.10 3.22
C THR A 26 -2.45 -2.60 2.98
N ILE A 27 -1.56 -2.29 3.91
CA ILE A 27 -0.15 -2.71 3.84
C ILE A 27 -0.02 -4.24 3.73
N PRO A 28 -0.70 -5.07 4.54
CA PRO A 28 -0.67 -6.53 4.36
C PRO A 28 -1.13 -7.00 2.99
N TYR A 29 -2.10 -6.31 2.36
CA TYR A 29 -2.58 -6.65 1.02
C TYR A 29 -1.47 -6.42 -0.02
N LEU A 30 -0.83 -5.26 0.02
CA LEU A 30 0.24 -4.97 -0.95
C LEU A 30 1.45 -5.89 -0.76
N VAL A 31 1.83 -6.19 0.48
CA VAL A 31 2.89 -7.16 0.80
C VAL A 31 2.53 -8.55 0.29
N GLY A 32 1.33 -9.03 0.65
CA GLY A 32 0.85 -10.37 0.33
C GLY A 32 0.68 -10.63 -1.17
N ALA A 33 0.45 -9.59 -1.98
CA ALA A 33 0.27 -9.75 -3.43
C ALA A 33 1.50 -10.38 -4.12
N SER A 34 2.69 -10.25 -3.54
CA SER A 34 3.89 -10.97 -4.02
C SER A 34 3.73 -12.49 -4.01
N THR A 35 2.95 -13.04 -3.08
CA THR A 35 2.64 -14.48 -3.00
C THR A 35 1.77 -14.98 -4.16
N ILE A 36 1.29 -14.08 -5.02
CA ILE A 36 0.51 -14.40 -6.23
C ILE A 36 1.30 -14.03 -7.48
N ILE A 37 1.95 -12.86 -7.49
CA ILE A 37 2.59 -12.29 -8.69
C ILE A 37 4.05 -12.74 -8.85
N SER A 38 4.75 -13.06 -7.76
CA SER A 38 6.19 -13.35 -7.77
C SER A 38 6.52 -14.55 -6.89
N LEU A 39 5.95 -15.71 -7.26
CA LEU A 39 6.05 -16.98 -6.53
C LEU A 39 7.49 -17.47 -6.30
N ASP A 40 8.43 -17.03 -7.14
CA ASP A 40 9.85 -17.38 -7.10
C ASP A 40 10.71 -16.40 -6.31
N LYS A 41 10.13 -15.29 -5.84
CA LYS A 41 10.83 -14.24 -5.08
C LYS A 41 10.44 -14.27 -3.60
N PRO A 42 11.34 -13.82 -2.71
CA PRO A 42 10.97 -13.62 -1.31
C PRO A 42 9.84 -12.60 -1.20
N LEU A 43 9.01 -12.76 -0.17
CA LEU A 43 8.00 -11.79 0.22
C LEU A 43 8.69 -10.45 0.50
N ILE A 44 8.15 -9.35 -0.04
CA ILE A 44 8.64 -8.01 0.32
C ILE A 44 8.33 -7.71 1.78
N THR A 45 9.16 -6.90 2.41
CA THR A 45 8.89 -6.42 3.77
C THR A 45 8.08 -5.12 3.75
N ILE A 46 7.50 -4.75 4.89
CA ILE A 46 6.87 -3.44 5.09
C ILE A 46 7.88 -2.31 4.86
N ASN A 47 9.13 -2.51 5.30
CA ASN A 47 10.22 -1.58 5.06
C ASN A 47 10.48 -1.39 3.56
N ASP A 48 10.55 -2.48 2.80
CA ASP A 48 10.75 -2.42 1.34
C ASP A 48 9.59 -1.66 0.68
N LEU A 49 8.34 -1.99 1.03
CA LEU A 49 7.15 -1.34 0.49
C LEU A 49 7.16 0.17 0.72
N ILE A 50 7.36 0.61 1.96
CA ILE A 50 7.30 2.03 2.33
C ILE A 50 8.50 2.80 1.76
N THR A 51 9.69 2.20 1.77
CA THR A 51 10.90 2.83 1.18
C THR A 51 10.77 2.96 -0.34
N GLU A 52 10.25 1.93 -1.02
CA GLU A 52 10.01 2.00 -2.47
C GLU A 52 8.94 3.03 -2.85
N ALA A 53 7.96 3.30 -1.96
CA ALA A 53 6.94 4.33 -2.19
C ALA A 53 7.53 5.75 -2.28
N GLN A 54 8.71 6.00 -1.69
CA GLN A 54 9.43 7.26 -1.82
C GLN A 54 10.04 7.47 -3.22
N ASN A 55 10.13 6.42 -4.05
CA ASN A 55 10.83 6.47 -5.33
C ASN A 55 10.22 7.50 -6.30
N MET A 56 10.96 8.57 -6.57
CA MET A 56 10.55 9.66 -7.46
C MET A 56 10.32 9.24 -8.92
N ASN A 57 10.77 8.05 -9.33
CA ASN A 57 10.52 7.54 -10.68
C ASN A 57 9.13 6.90 -10.83
N LEU A 58 8.36 6.76 -9.74
CA LEU A 58 6.98 6.33 -9.82
C LEU A 58 6.13 7.39 -10.55
N PRO A 59 5.16 6.97 -11.37
CA PRO A 59 4.38 7.88 -12.20
C PRO A 59 3.38 8.72 -11.39
N HIS A 60 2.98 8.23 -10.21
CA HIS A 60 2.07 8.92 -9.30
C HIS A 60 2.66 8.93 -7.88
N MET A 61 2.24 9.90 -7.06
CA MET A 61 2.56 9.87 -5.63
C MET A 61 1.78 8.74 -4.98
N VAL A 62 2.32 8.26 -3.86
CA VAL A 62 1.64 7.33 -2.99
C VAL A 62 1.30 8.05 -1.70
N GLU A 63 0.07 7.89 -1.24
CA GLU A 63 -0.38 8.43 0.03
C GLU A 63 -0.59 7.31 1.03
N LEU A 64 -0.04 7.49 2.23
CA LEU A 64 -0.35 6.71 3.42
C LEU A 64 -1.36 7.49 4.27
N LEU A 65 -2.53 6.89 4.49
CA LEU A 65 -3.58 7.44 5.33
C LEU A 65 -4.28 6.34 6.14
N PHE A 66 -5.05 6.73 7.15
CA PHE A 66 -5.98 5.83 7.82
C PHE A 66 -7.33 5.82 7.08
N CYS A 67 -7.83 4.63 6.73
CA CYS A 67 -9.16 4.46 6.15
C CYS A 67 -10.16 4.07 7.25
N GLU A 68 -11.05 5.00 7.60
CA GLU A 68 -12.07 4.76 8.65
C GLU A 68 -13.00 3.59 8.33
N ALA A 69 -13.35 3.39 7.06
CA ALA A 69 -14.26 2.31 6.65
C ALA A 69 -13.67 0.91 6.88
N GLU A 70 -12.37 0.77 6.71
CA GLU A 70 -11.65 -0.50 6.93
C GLU A 70 -11.04 -0.57 8.34
N GLU A 71 -11.01 0.56 9.06
CA GLU A 71 -10.28 0.77 10.31
C GLU A 71 -8.81 0.35 10.18
N GLU A 72 -8.16 0.74 9.08
CA GLU A 72 -6.78 0.32 8.76
C GLU A 72 -6.00 1.40 8.00
N PHE A 73 -4.66 1.33 8.11
CA PHE A 73 -3.76 2.11 7.27
C PHE A 73 -3.69 1.53 5.86
N VAL A 74 -3.79 2.41 4.89
CA VAL A 74 -3.83 2.08 3.46
C VAL A 74 -2.85 2.94 2.68
N LEU A 75 -2.31 2.37 1.61
CA LEU A 75 -1.64 3.12 0.56
C LEU A 75 -2.61 3.34 -0.59
N ARG A 76 -2.68 4.57 -1.12
CA ARG A 76 -3.42 4.89 -2.35
C ARG A 76 -2.60 5.70 -3.34
N ILE A 77 -2.99 5.67 -4.60
CA ILE A 77 -2.45 6.61 -5.59
C ILE A 77 -2.98 8.01 -5.27
N TYR A 78 -2.07 8.95 -5.18
CA TYR A 78 -2.36 10.37 -4.99
C TYR A 78 -2.01 11.16 -6.25
N ASP A 79 -3.00 11.89 -6.76
CA ASP A 79 -2.81 12.72 -7.94
C ASP A 79 -2.09 14.03 -7.57
N LYS A 80 -0.94 14.27 -8.20
CA LYS A 80 -0.09 15.45 -7.98
C LYS A 80 -0.82 16.75 -8.32
N GLU A 81 -1.84 16.72 -9.17
CA GLU A 81 -2.62 17.92 -9.52
C GLU A 81 -3.52 18.40 -8.37
N ASN A 82 -3.75 17.56 -7.35
CA ASN A 82 -4.52 17.89 -6.15
C ASN A 82 -3.68 18.40 -4.97
N LEU A 83 -2.40 18.77 -5.18
CA LEU A 83 -1.49 19.29 -4.15
C LEU A 83 -1.89 20.65 -3.53
N VAL A 84 -3.11 21.13 -3.78
CA VAL A 84 -3.65 22.33 -3.15
C VAL A 84 -4.10 21.98 -1.74
N GLY A 85 -3.26 22.28 -0.75
CA GLY A 85 -3.63 22.16 0.67
C GLY A 85 -2.87 21.11 1.47
N LEU A 86 -1.60 20.84 1.14
CA LEU A 86 -0.69 20.27 2.14
C LEU A 86 -0.51 21.29 3.26
N ASP A 87 -1.41 21.28 4.22
CA ASP A 87 -1.31 22.02 5.47
C ASP A 87 -0.18 21.45 6.36
N GLU A 88 -0.01 22.04 7.54
CA GLU A 88 1.03 21.64 8.51
C GLU A 88 0.90 20.21 9.03
N PHE A 89 -0.22 19.52 8.76
CA PHE A 89 -0.50 18.16 9.21
C PHE A 89 -0.12 17.10 8.17
N HIS A 90 0.46 17.49 7.04
CA HIS A 90 0.94 16.56 6.03
C HIS A 90 2.47 16.45 6.06
N LYS A 91 2.97 15.22 5.95
CA LYS A 91 4.41 14.96 5.84
C LYS A 91 4.76 14.29 4.54
N GLN A 92 5.70 14.87 3.80
CA GLN A 92 6.16 14.34 2.53
C GLN A 92 7.56 13.76 2.65
N TYR A 93 7.72 12.55 2.12
CA TYR A 93 8.98 11.84 1.95
C TYR A 93 9.16 11.52 0.46
N ASP A 94 9.71 12.47 -0.29
CA ASP A 94 9.84 12.39 -1.75
C ASP A 94 8.49 12.11 -2.43
N ASN A 95 8.27 10.91 -2.97
CA ASN A 95 7.04 10.53 -3.66
C ASN A 95 5.97 9.89 -2.74
N LEU A 96 6.28 9.71 -1.45
CA LEU A 96 5.34 9.29 -0.41
C LEU A 96 4.80 10.52 0.32
N ILE A 97 3.48 10.62 0.46
CA ILE A 97 2.81 11.60 1.32
C ILE A 97 2.14 10.85 2.46
N ILE A 98 2.22 11.40 3.67
CA ILE A 98 1.46 10.95 4.84
C ILE A 98 0.46 12.05 5.16
N THR A 99 -0.82 11.70 5.15
CA THR A 99 -1.94 12.62 5.44
C THR A 99 -2.70 12.26 6.70
N GLU A 100 -2.31 11.16 7.35
CA GLU A 100 -2.81 10.82 8.67
C GLU A 100 -2.08 11.64 9.74
N GLU A 101 -2.84 12.47 10.47
CA GLU A 101 -2.30 13.39 11.49
C GLU A 101 -1.52 12.65 12.58
N SER A 102 -2.01 11.47 12.99
CA SER A 102 -1.34 10.65 14.02
C SER A 102 0.06 10.16 13.61
N LEU A 103 0.35 10.13 12.30
CA LEU A 103 1.66 9.78 11.76
C LEU A 103 2.48 11.00 11.31
N ALA A 104 1.86 12.16 11.13
CA ALA A 104 2.48 13.34 10.52
C ALA A 104 3.71 13.86 11.29
N TYR A 105 3.79 13.62 12.60
CA TYR A 105 4.92 14.07 13.42
C TYR A 105 6.07 13.07 13.48
N LEU A 106 5.85 11.82 13.06
CA LEU A 106 6.83 10.73 13.13
C LEU A 106 7.85 10.81 12.01
N SER A 107 9.10 10.41 12.27
CA SER A 107 10.09 10.10 11.24
C SER A 107 9.66 8.89 10.40
N LEU A 108 10.25 8.73 9.21
CA LEU A 108 9.89 7.61 8.35
C LEU A 108 10.20 6.25 9.02
N GLU A 109 11.30 6.18 9.76
CA GLU A 109 11.68 4.98 10.52
C GLU A 109 10.62 4.64 11.58
N GLU A 110 10.13 5.64 12.32
CA GLU A 110 9.05 5.46 13.29
C GLU A 110 7.75 5.01 12.60
N VAL A 111 7.38 5.59 11.46
CA VAL A 111 6.23 5.15 10.67
C VAL A 111 6.38 3.69 10.23
N ILE A 112 7.54 3.31 9.68
CA ILE A 112 7.81 1.93 9.28
C ILE A 112 7.70 0.99 10.48
N ASN A 113 8.25 1.37 11.63
CA ASN A 113 8.18 0.59 12.85
C ASN A 113 6.73 0.41 13.34
N ASP A 114 5.92 1.47 13.33
CA ASP A 114 4.52 1.39 13.73
C ASP A 114 3.72 0.47 12.80
N MET A 115 3.91 0.61 11.48
CA MET A 115 3.30 -0.29 10.51
C MET A 115 3.76 -1.74 10.69
N TYR A 116 5.05 -1.95 11.01
CA TYR A 116 5.59 -3.26 11.33
C TYR A 116 4.92 -3.87 12.57
N MET A 117 4.81 -3.11 13.65
CA MET A 117 4.18 -3.56 14.89
C MET A 117 2.70 -3.90 14.71
N LEU A 118 1.99 -3.14 13.86
CA LEU A 118 0.59 -3.40 13.54
C LEU A 118 0.39 -4.65 12.68
N TYR A 119 1.25 -4.88 11.68
CA TYR A 119 0.92 -5.80 10.59
C TYR A 119 1.77 -7.06 10.50
N GLN A 120 2.95 -7.10 11.13
CA GLN A 120 3.89 -8.19 10.93
C GLN A 120 3.31 -9.56 11.33
N GLU A 121 2.55 -9.64 12.41
CA GLU A 121 1.94 -10.90 12.86
C GLU A 121 0.94 -11.44 11.83
N HIS A 122 0.12 -10.57 11.23
CA HIS A 122 -0.83 -10.95 10.19
C HIS A 122 -0.13 -11.44 8.93
N ILE A 123 0.91 -10.72 8.49
CA ILE A 123 1.71 -11.08 7.32
C ILE A 123 2.40 -12.44 7.51
N GLN A 124 3.00 -12.69 8.68
CA GLN A 124 3.66 -13.97 8.99
C GLN A 124 2.68 -15.15 9.01
N LYS A 125 1.43 -14.93 9.40
CA LYS A 125 0.37 -15.94 9.39
C LYS A 125 -0.25 -16.18 8.01
N GLY A 126 0.17 -15.44 6.98
CA GLY A 126 -0.42 -15.51 5.65
C GLY A 126 -1.79 -14.83 5.56
N ASN A 127 -2.07 -13.88 6.46
CA ASN A 127 -3.32 -13.13 6.49
C ASN A 127 -3.12 -11.74 5.88
N TYR A 128 -3.44 -11.60 4.60
CA TYR A 128 -3.15 -10.41 3.81
C TYR A 128 -4.37 -9.52 3.57
N HIS A 129 -5.58 -10.03 3.78
CA HIS A 129 -6.81 -9.30 3.51
C HIS A 129 -7.72 -9.29 4.74
N LYS A 130 -8.18 -8.09 5.11
CA LYS A 130 -9.19 -7.88 6.15
C LYS A 130 -10.56 -7.83 5.50
N ASN A 131 -11.43 -8.78 5.82
CA ASN A 131 -12.83 -8.79 5.38
C ASN A 131 -13.74 -8.79 6.60
N ASN A 132 -14.65 -7.81 6.69
CA ASN A 132 -15.59 -7.68 7.82
C ASN A 132 -14.87 -7.73 9.19
N GLY A 133 -13.79 -6.97 9.32
CA GLY A 133 -13.00 -6.89 10.55
C GLY A 133 -12.06 -8.08 10.80
N LYS A 134 -12.02 -9.09 9.92
CA LYS A 134 -11.23 -10.31 10.12
C LYS A 134 -10.13 -10.45 9.09
N TRP A 135 -8.90 -10.58 9.58
CA TRP A 135 -7.73 -10.90 8.78
C TRP A 135 -7.77 -12.36 8.33
N SER A 136 -7.54 -12.57 7.03
CA SER A 136 -7.52 -13.88 6.38
C SER A 136 -6.59 -13.84 5.16
N ASN A 137 -6.28 -15.01 4.60
CA ASN A 137 -5.63 -15.08 3.30
C ASN A 137 -6.60 -14.60 2.19
N TYR A 138 -6.07 -14.35 1.00
CA TYR A 138 -6.86 -13.97 -0.17
C TYR A 138 -7.94 -14.98 -0.50
N SER A 139 -9.13 -14.46 -0.77
CA SER A 139 -10.18 -15.21 -1.41
C SER A 139 -9.86 -15.43 -2.89
N LYS A 140 -10.57 -16.36 -3.54
CA LYS A 140 -10.48 -16.52 -5.00
C LYS A 140 -10.84 -15.23 -5.76
N TYR A 141 -11.73 -14.42 -5.18
CA TYR A 141 -12.10 -13.13 -5.75
C TYR A 141 -10.90 -12.17 -5.74
N ASP A 142 -10.19 -12.07 -4.62
CA ASP A 142 -9.00 -11.22 -4.49
C ASP A 142 -7.90 -11.65 -5.46
N ILE A 143 -7.63 -12.94 -5.53
CA ILE A 143 -6.62 -13.51 -6.44
C ILE A 143 -6.93 -13.13 -7.89
N ASN A 144 -8.19 -13.21 -8.33
CA ASN A 144 -8.58 -12.86 -9.69
C ASN A 144 -8.41 -11.36 -10.00
N ARG A 145 -8.38 -10.49 -8.99
CA ARG A 145 -8.10 -9.06 -9.13
C ARG A 145 -6.61 -8.76 -9.11
N ILE A 146 -5.80 -9.64 -8.53
CA ILE A 146 -4.33 -9.56 -8.47
C ILE A 146 -3.65 -10.20 -9.69
N ILE A 147 -4.22 -11.25 -10.28
CA ILE A 147 -3.61 -11.97 -11.42
C ILE A 147 -3.49 -11.20 -12.75
N PRO A 148 -4.33 -10.21 -13.12
CA PRO A 148 -4.23 -9.52 -14.42
C PRO A 148 -2.85 -8.89 -14.70
N PHE A 149 -1.95 -8.85 -13.71
CA PHE A 149 -0.61 -8.28 -13.76
C PHE A 149 0.50 -9.26 -14.20
N ASN A 150 0.17 -10.50 -14.58
CA ASN A 150 1.14 -11.52 -15.05
C ASN A 150 1.19 -11.70 -16.59
N SER A 151 0.52 -10.85 -17.38
CA SER A 151 0.41 -10.97 -18.85
C SER A 151 1.04 -9.84 -19.66
#